data_AF-A0A1H1UQ81-F1
#
_entry.id   AF-A0A1H1UQ81-F1
#
_cell.length_a   1.000
_cell.length_b   1.000
_cell.length_c   1.000
_cell.angle_alpha   90.00
_cell.angle_beta   90.00
_cell.angle_gamma   90.00
#
_symmetry.space_group_name_H-M   'P 1'
#
loop_
_entity.id
_entity.type
_entity.pdbx_description
1 polymer ?
#
loop_
_entity_poly.entity_id
_entity_poly.type
_entity_poly.pdbx_seq_one_letter_code
_entity_poly.pdbx_strand_id
1 'polypeptide(L)'
;MFSFHQSYKSSDISLHLLALLVFSLGVFFCLISWGEKFKSAFSEKVKIKSDNGINNFNLSIPDFQISQLYNEMVRFDLIDQEKTSITDFKNALLQEWNSHNSKIHLNMDGPTCREFFDHLVKTFPNNSMTLKNLFITSGLVLRPDGKKYNYNTLKNAPTRSPISKMHETLTSIFKKLD
;
A
#
# COMPACT_ATOMS: atom_id res chain seq x y z
N MET A 1 20.62 84.85 -7.64
CA MET A 1 19.18 84.77 -7.33
C MET A 1 18.73 83.36 -7.67
N PHE A 2 18.41 82.58 -6.63
CA PHE A 2 17.77 81.26 -6.58
C PHE A 2 18.23 80.11 -7.51
N SER A 3 18.96 79.17 -6.90
CA SER A 3 19.09 77.77 -7.32
C SER A 3 17.74 77.06 -7.34
N PHE A 4 17.34 76.55 -8.50
CA PHE A 4 16.23 75.61 -8.67
C PHE A 4 16.78 74.33 -9.32
N HIS A 5 17.39 73.44 -8.53
CA HIS A 5 17.71 72.08 -9.01
C HIS A 5 18.00 71.14 -7.83
N GLN A 6 17.00 70.82 -7.02
CA GLN A 6 17.13 69.70 -6.06
C GLN A 6 15.82 69.17 -5.47
N SER A 7 14.78 68.93 -6.30
CA SER A 7 13.52 68.35 -5.81
C SER A 7 12.95 67.22 -6.70
N TYR A 8 13.79 66.35 -7.24
CA TYR A 8 13.33 65.20 -8.05
C TYR A 8 13.86 63.82 -7.58
N LYS A 9 14.86 63.76 -6.69
CA LYS A 9 15.48 62.48 -6.27
C LYS A 9 14.85 61.85 -5.02
N SER A 10 14.19 62.65 -4.18
CA SER A 10 13.55 62.18 -2.94
C SER A 10 12.20 61.50 -3.18
N SER A 11 11.47 61.89 -4.23
CA SER A 11 10.13 61.38 -4.55
C SER A 11 10.14 59.93 -5.02
N ASP A 12 11.18 59.53 -5.77
CA ASP A 12 11.30 58.15 -6.26
C ASP A 12 11.53 57.16 -5.13
N ILE A 13 12.36 57.49 -4.15
CA ILE A 13 12.67 56.61 -3.01
C ILE A 13 11.41 56.38 -2.17
N SER A 14 10.63 57.43 -1.92
CA SER A 14 9.36 57.34 -1.20
C SER A 14 8.33 56.48 -1.93
N LEU A 15 8.25 56.57 -3.27
CA LEU A 15 7.36 55.74 -4.09
C LEU A 15 7.79 54.27 -4.11
N HIS A 16 9.09 53.99 -4.19
CA HIS A 16 9.61 52.61 -4.15
C HIS A 16 9.39 51.99 -2.77
N LEU A 17 9.58 52.75 -1.69
CA LEU A 17 9.27 52.30 -0.33
C LEU A 17 7.78 52.01 -0.16
N LEU A 18 6.90 52.87 -0.68
CA LEU A 18 5.46 52.65 -0.64
C LEU A 18 5.06 51.38 -1.41
N ALA A 19 5.60 51.19 -2.61
CA ALA A 19 5.34 50.01 -3.43
C ALA A 19 5.80 48.71 -2.73
N LEU A 20 6.96 48.73 -2.09
CA LEU A 20 7.50 47.59 -1.34
C LEU A 20 6.64 47.28 -0.12
N LEU A 21 6.14 48.31 0.56
CA LEU A 21 5.22 48.17 1.70
C LEU A 21 3.89 47.54 1.26
N VAL A 22 3.29 48.03 0.18
CA VAL A 22 2.05 47.46 -0.39
C VAL A 22 2.27 46.02 -0.85
N PHE A 23 3.40 45.73 -1.49
CA PHE A 23 3.75 44.36 -1.90
C PHE A 23 3.90 43.43 -0.70
N SER A 24 4.61 43.86 0.35
CA SER A 24 4.77 43.08 1.59
C SER A 24 3.45 42.82 2.31
N LEU A 25 2.55 43.81 2.34
CA LEU A 25 1.19 43.65 2.87
C LEU A 25 0.40 42.64 2.05
N GLY A 26 0.46 42.71 0.72
CA GLY A 26 -0.18 41.74 -0.18
C GLY A 26 0.31 40.30 0.08
N VAL A 27 1.63 40.12 0.17
CA VAL A 27 2.24 38.82 0.49
C VAL A 27 1.81 38.34 1.87
N PHE A 28 1.78 39.22 2.87
CA PHE A 28 1.34 38.90 4.23
C PHE A 28 -0.14 38.45 4.26
N PHE A 29 -1.03 39.14 3.56
CA PHE A 29 -2.43 38.73 3.44
C PHE A 29 -2.59 37.40 2.70
N CYS A 30 -1.78 37.14 1.66
CA CYS A 30 -1.75 35.83 1.00
C CYS A 30 -1.31 34.73 1.96
N LEU A 31 -0.24 34.93 2.72
CA LEU A 31 0.28 33.96 3.68
C LEU A 31 -0.69 33.68 4.82
N ILE A 32 -1.39 34.69 5.34
CA ILE A 32 -2.40 34.48 6.41
C ILE A 32 -3.65 33.81 5.87
N SER A 33 -4.19 34.30 4.75
CA SER A 33 -5.45 33.81 4.19
C SER A 33 -5.34 32.36 3.71
N TRP A 34 -4.17 31.98 3.19
CA TRP A 34 -3.93 30.62 2.71
C TRP A 34 -3.19 29.73 3.70
N GLY A 35 -2.37 30.26 4.61
CA GLY A 35 -1.49 29.46 5.46
C GLY A 35 -2.25 28.47 6.35
N GLU A 36 -3.24 28.94 7.10
CA GLU A 36 -4.01 28.08 8.01
C GLU A 36 -4.93 27.11 7.26
N LYS A 37 -5.58 27.57 6.18
CA LYS A 37 -6.45 26.70 5.34
C LYS A 37 -5.65 25.66 4.55
N PHE A 38 -4.46 26.02 4.08
CA PHE A 38 -3.53 25.10 3.43
C PHE A 38 -2.99 24.10 4.44
N LYS A 39 -2.55 24.57 5.62
CA LYS A 39 -2.04 23.70 6.68
C LYS A 39 -3.10 22.72 7.17
N SER A 40 -4.35 23.14 7.35
CA SER A 40 -5.43 22.23 7.74
C SER A 40 -5.75 21.22 6.63
N ALA A 41 -5.98 21.67 5.39
CA ALA A 41 -6.28 20.79 4.26
C ALA A 41 -5.13 19.82 3.93
N PHE A 42 -3.88 20.24 4.15
CA PHE A 42 -2.71 19.39 3.96
C PHE A 42 -2.51 18.43 5.13
N SER A 43 -2.62 18.90 6.37
CA SER A 43 -2.46 18.06 7.58
C SER A 43 -3.54 16.99 7.69
N GLU A 44 -4.77 17.30 7.28
CA GLU A 44 -5.87 16.34 7.23
C GLU A 44 -5.61 15.25 6.17
N LYS A 45 -5.13 15.63 4.97
CA LYS A 45 -4.71 14.67 3.93
C LYS A 45 -3.50 13.82 4.33
N VAL A 46 -2.60 14.34 5.18
CA VAL A 46 -1.45 13.60 5.71
C VAL A 46 -1.89 12.65 6.83
N LYS A 47 -2.79 13.07 7.74
CA LYS A 47 -3.33 12.21 8.81
C LYS A 47 -4.17 11.05 8.28
N ILE A 48 -4.95 11.25 7.21
CA ILE A 48 -5.74 10.17 6.57
C ILE A 48 -4.83 9.07 5.99
N LYS A 49 -3.53 9.33 5.78
CA LYS A 49 -2.56 8.32 5.29
C LYS A 49 -1.76 7.63 6.38
N SER A 50 -1.76 8.13 7.62
CA SER A 50 -1.13 7.45 8.76
C SER A 50 -2.21 6.82 9.62
N ASP A 51 -2.88 5.79 9.08
CA ASP A 51 -3.60 4.87 9.95
C ASP A 51 -2.53 4.05 10.68
N ASN A 52 -2.22 4.48 11.91
CA ASN A 52 -1.29 3.81 12.82
C ASN A 52 -1.92 2.53 13.41
N GLY A 53 -2.53 1.72 12.55
CA GLY A 53 -2.90 0.35 12.86
C GLY A 53 -1.71 -0.56 12.59
N ILE A 54 -1.50 -1.57 13.44
CA ILE A 54 -0.59 -2.68 13.14
C ILE A 54 -1.08 -3.28 11.82
N ASN A 55 -0.30 -3.10 10.76
CA ASN A 55 -0.69 -3.55 9.42
C ASN A 55 -0.33 -5.02 9.26
N ASN A 56 -1.28 -5.91 9.56
CA ASN A 56 -1.17 -7.35 9.36
C ASN A 56 -2.47 -7.91 8.76
N PHE A 57 -2.56 -9.22 8.57
CA PHE A 57 -3.79 -9.86 8.09
C PHE A 57 -4.78 -10.24 9.22
N ASN A 58 -4.40 -10.05 10.49
CA ASN A 58 -5.08 -10.57 11.68
C ASN A 58 -5.45 -12.05 11.54
N LEU A 59 -4.59 -12.82 10.87
CA LEU A 59 -4.82 -14.21 10.54
C LEU A 59 -4.34 -15.07 11.72
N SER A 60 -5.26 -15.80 12.35
CA SER A 60 -4.92 -16.73 13.43
C SER A 60 -4.90 -18.16 12.90
N ILE A 61 -3.70 -18.70 12.71
CA ILE A 61 -3.49 -20.08 12.23
C ILE A 61 -2.53 -20.80 13.19
N PRO A 62 -2.92 -21.98 13.71
CA PRO A 62 -2.01 -22.88 14.41
C PRO A 62 -0.74 -23.21 13.62
N ASP A 63 0.40 -23.29 14.31
CA ASP A 63 1.70 -23.51 13.67
C ASP A 63 1.76 -24.78 12.79
N PHE A 64 1.04 -25.84 13.20
CA PHE A 64 0.95 -27.07 12.42
C PHE A 64 0.19 -26.89 11.09
N GLN A 65 -0.92 -26.12 11.09
CA GLN A 65 -1.73 -25.89 9.88
C GLN A 65 -0.98 -25.02 8.88
N ILE A 66 -0.29 -23.96 9.33
CA ILE A 66 0.49 -23.10 8.42
C ILE A 66 1.70 -23.86 7.85
N SER A 67 2.34 -24.72 8.64
CA SER A 67 3.44 -25.56 8.17
C SER A 67 2.96 -26.61 7.16
N GLN A 68 1.80 -27.21 7.41
CA GLN A 68 1.16 -28.16 6.50
C GLN A 68 0.73 -27.47 5.19
N LEU A 69 0.14 -26.28 5.26
CA LEU A 69 -0.21 -25.49 4.08
C LEU A 69 1.03 -25.20 3.22
N TYR A 70 2.13 -24.74 3.84
CA TYR A 70 3.39 -24.50 3.14
C TYR A 70 3.91 -25.78 2.44
N ASN A 71 3.98 -26.89 3.17
CA ASN A 71 4.51 -28.15 2.63
C ASN A 71 3.70 -28.66 1.45
N GLU A 72 2.37 -28.59 1.53
CA GLU A 72 1.49 -29.00 0.43
C GLU A 72 1.60 -28.04 -0.76
N MET A 73 1.70 -26.72 -0.52
CA MET A 73 1.91 -25.76 -1.60
C MET A 73 3.26 -25.96 -2.32
N VAL A 74 4.32 -26.32 -1.60
CA VAL A 74 5.62 -26.69 -2.18
C VAL A 74 5.51 -28.00 -2.97
N ARG A 75 4.84 -29.02 -2.41
CA ARG A 75 4.64 -30.32 -3.05
C ARG A 75 3.99 -30.21 -4.43
N PHE A 76 3.07 -29.27 -4.61
CA PHE A 76 2.36 -29.03 -5.86
C PHE A 76 2.95 -27.90 -6.71
N ASP A 77 4.17 -27.44 -6.40
CA ASP A 77 4.87 -26.37 -7.14
C ASP A 77 4.04 -25.07 -7.23
N LEU A 78 3.33 -24.72 -6.15
CA LEU A 78 2.55 -23.47 -6.05
C LEU A 78 3.34 -22.33 -5.40
N ILE A 79 4.49 -22.65 -4.78
CA ILE A 79 5.43 -21.71 -4.16
C ILE A 79 6.83 -21.99 -4.68
N ASP A 80 7.56 -20.94 -4.99
CA ASP A 80 8.99 -21.01 -5.28
C ASP A 80 9.78 -21.25 -3.98
N GLN A 81 10.11 -22.52 -3.70
CA GLN A 81 10.82 -22.93 -2.49
C GLN A 81 12.23 -22.32 -2.38
N GLU A 82 12.87 -21.97 -3.50
CA GLU A 82 14.20 -21.35 -3.48
C GLU A 82 14.14 -19.91 -2.96
N LYS A 83 13.02 -19.21 -3.18
CA LYS A 83 12.84 -17.80 -2.80
C LYS A 83 11.95 -17.58 -1.58
N THR A 84 11.21 -18.59 -1.15
CA THR A 84 10.29 -18.48 -0.02
C THR A 84 10.51 -19.65 0.92
N SER A 85 11.15 -19.38 2.04
CA SER A 85 11.30 -20.35 3.13
C SER A 85 9.99 -20.51 3.92
N ILE A 86 9.88 -21.59 4.70
CA ILE A 86 8.76 -21.77 5.64
C ILE A 86 8.67 -20.62 6.65
N THR A 87 9.80 -20.09 7.09
CA THR A 87 9.83 -18.93 8.00
C THR A 87 9.32 -17.67 7.31
N ASP A 88 9.66 -17.47 6.03
CA ASP A 88 9.15 -16.34 5.26
C ASP A 88 7.65 -16.42 5.05
N PHE A 89 7.15 -17.63 4.77
CA PHE A 89 5.74 -17.89 4.61
C PHE A 89 4.96 -17.59 5.90
N LYS A 90 5.45 -18.06 7.05
CA LYS A 90 4.86 -17.78 8.37
C LYS A 90 4.86 -16.30 8.69
N ASN A 91 6.01 -15.64 8.57
CA ASN A 91 6.15 -14.22 8.89
C ASN A 91 5.22 -13.39 8.00
N ALA A 92 5.23 -13.62 6.69
CA ALA A 92 4.42 -12.86 5.76
C ALA A 92 2.92 -12.96 6.02
N LEU A 93 2.43 -14.09 6.55
CA LEU A 93 1.00 -14.28 6.84
C LEU A 93 0.58 -13.86 8.26
N LEU A 94 1.47 -13.98 9.25
CA LEU A 94 1.13 -13.84 10.67
C LEU A 94 1.67 -12.58 11.33
N GLN A 95 2.79 -12.03 10.84
CA GLN A 95 3.44 -10.86 11.42
C GLN A 95 2.99 -9.55 10.75
N GLU A 96 3.45 -8.45 11.32
CA GLU A 96 3.22 -7.12 10.76
C GLU A 96 4.01 -6.95 9.45
N TRP A 97 3.36 -6.42 8.41
CA TRP A 97 3.90 -6.36 7.05
C TRP A 97 5.24 -5.63 6.94
N ASN A 98 5.50 -4.68 7.84
CA ASN A 98 6.72 -3.86 7.85
C ASN A 98 7.76 -4.32 8.89
N SER A 99 7.45 -5.32 9.74
CA SER A 99 8.38 -5.78 10.77
C SER A 99 9.41 -6.80 10.25
N HIS A 100 9.23 -7.29 9.03
CA HIS A 100 10.06 -8.32 8.42
C HIS A 100 10.27 -8.07 6.92
N ASN A 101 11.33 -8.68 6.36
CA ASN A 101 11.62 -8.62 4.93
C ASN A 101 11.08 -9.82 4.14
N SER A 102 10.40 -10.75 4.81
CA SER A 102 9.86 -11.98 4.21
C SER A 102 8.88 -11.72 3.08
N LYS A 103 9.01 -12.50 2.00
CA LYS A 103 8.14 -12.46 0.81
C LYS A 103 7.73 -13.87 0.40
N ILE A 104 6.51 -13.99 -0.11
CA ILE A 104 5.96 -15.22 -0.66
C ILE A 104 5.96 -15.09 -2.18
N HIS A 105 6.71 -15.95 -2.86
CA HIS A 105 6.76 -16.05 -4.31
C HIS A 105 5.86 -17.21 -4.75
N LEU A 106 4.67 -16.86 -5.26
CA LEU A 106 3.69 -17.85 -5.70
C LEU A 106 3.93 -18.20 -7.17
N ASN A 107 4.00 -19.50 -7.47
CA ASN A 107 4.06 -20.03 -8.83
C ASN A 107 2.65 -20.34 -9.34
N MET A 108 1.78 -19.33 -9.31
CA MET A 108 0.36 -19.45 -9.66
C MET A 108 -0.10 -18.33 -10.59
N ASP A 109 -1.05 -18.65 -11.47
CA ASP A 109 -1.70 -17.68 -12.33
C ASP A 109 -2.80 -16.88 -11.59
N GLY A 110 -3.34 -15.85 -12.24
CA GLY A 110 -4.36 -14.98 -11.65
C GLY A 110 -5.59 -15.73 -11.12
N PRO A 111 -6.23 -16.61 -11.92
CA PRO A 111 -7.33 -17.45 -11.46
C PRO A 111 -6.99 -18.34 -10.27
N THR A 112 -5.86 -19.04 -10.29
CA THR A 112 -5.45 -19.88 -9.16
C THR A 112 -5.15 -19.07 -7.91
N CYS A 113 -4.52 -17.89 -8.03
CA CYS A 113 -4.33 -16.98 -6.89
C CYS A 113 -5.66 -16.49 -6.29
N ARG A 114 -6.66 -16.24 -7.14
CA ARG A 114 -7.99 -15.84 -6.69
C ARG A 114 -8.66 -16.95 -5.89
N GLU A 115 -8.64 -18.18 -6.41
CA GLU A 115 -9.17 -19.34 -5.69
C GLU A 115 -8.42 -19.61 -4.39
N PHE A 116 -7.08 -19.53 -4.40
CA PHE A 116 -6.27 -19.67 -3.20
C PHE A 116 -6.73 -18.69 -2.10
N PHE A 117 -6.96 -17.42 -2.45
CA PHE A 117 -7.47 -16.43 -1.51
C PHE A 117 -8.87 -16.80 -0.99
N ASP A 118 -9.77 -17.22 -1.88
CA ASP A 118 -11.13 -17.60 -1.49
C ASP A 118 -11.13 -18.82 -0.55
N HIS A 119 -10.26 -19.80 -0.78
CA HIS A 119 -10.04 -20.92 0.13
C HIS A 119 -9.44 -20.49 1.47
N LEU A 120 -8.40 -19.64 1.45
CA LEU A 120 -7.70 -19.18 2.65
C LEU A 120 -8.63 -18.44 3.60
N VAL A 121 -9.45 -17.52 3.08
CA VAL A 121 -10.43 -16.77 3.88
C VAL A 121 -11.54 -17.66 4.40
N LYS A 122 -11.95 -18.67 3.61
CA LYS A 122 -12.99 -19.63 4.01
C LYS A 122 -12.52 -20.55 5.15
N THR A 123 -11.30 -21.09 5.06
CA THR A 123 -10.75 -22.00 6.07
C THR A 123 -10.40 -21.28 7.37
N PHE A 124 -9.99 -20.01 7.30
CA PHE A 124 -9.61 -19.22 8.48
C PHE A 124 -10.48 -17.96 8.62
N PRO A 125 -11.78 -18.07 8.97
CA PRO A 125 -12.73 -16.96 8.87
C PRO A 125 -12.43 -15.76 9.78
N ASN A 126 -11.67 -15.97 10.86
CA ASN A 126 -11.28 -14.92 11.81
C ASN A 126 -10.04 -14.17 11.28
N ASN A 127 -10.21 -13.35 10.24
CA ASN A 127 -9.15 -12.52 9.66
C ASN A 127 -9.71 -11.20 9.10
N SER A 128 -8.83 -10.23 8.84
CA SER A 128 -9.15 -8.96 8.15
C SER A 128 -8.57 -8.87 6.74
N MET A 129 -8.26 -10.03 6.15
CA MET A 129 -7.60 -10.14 4.86
C MET A 129 -8.58 -9.81 3.73
N THR A 130 -8.15 -8.91 2.86
CA THR A 130 -8.85 -8.64 1.59
C THR A 130 -7.94 -9.02 0.43
N LEU A 131 -8.52 -9.32 -0.73
CA LEU A 131 -7.76 -9.64 -1.94
C LEU A 131 -6.73 -8.55 -2.26
N LYS A 132 -7.15 -7.28 -2.10
CA LYS A 132 -6.28 -6.12 -2.33
C LYS A 132 -5.14 -6.08 -1.31
N ASN A 133 -5.41 -6.36 -0.04
CA ASN A 133 -4.38 -6.35 0.99
C ASN A 133 -3.35 -7.46 0.77
N LEU A 134 -3.79 -8.68 0.46
CA LEU A 134 -2.90 -9.82 0.24
C LEU A 134 -1.97 -9.59 -0.96
N PHE A 135 -2.51 -9.22 -2.12
CA PHE A 135 -1.75 -9.20 -3.38
C PHE A 135 -1.18 -7.84 -3.79
N ILE A 136 -1.68 -6.73 -3.23
CA ILE A 136 -1.36 -5.37 -3.72
C ILE A 136 -0.78 -4.50 -2.61
N THR A 137 -1.53 -4.31 -1.52
CA THR A 137 -1.19 -3.36 -0.46
C THR A 137 -0.01 -3.85 0.37
N SER A 138 -0.04 -5.10 0.85
CA SER A 138 1.01 -5.66 1.71
C SER A 138 2.38 -5.71 1.01
N GLY A 139 2.38 -5.93 -0.32
CA GLY A 139 3.61 -6.16 -1.07
C GLY A 139 4.40 -7.38 -0.59
N LEU A 140 3.76 -8.32 0.11
CA LEU A 140 4.37 -9.54 0.64
C LEU A 140 4.25 -10.71 -0.34
N VAL A 141 3.20 -10.72 -1.17
CA VAL A 141 2.96 -11.76 -2.17
C VAL A 141 3.38 -11.27 -3.55
N LEU A 142 4.27 -12.03 -4.19
CA LEU A 142 4.89 -11.72 -5.47
C LEU A 142 4.72 -12.90 -6.44
N ARG A 143 4.80 -12.60 -7.73
CA ARG A 143 4.93 -13.59 -8.79
C ARG A 143 6.35 -14.19 -8.79
N PRO A 144 6.60 -15.27 -9.54
CA PRO A 144 7.93 -15.89 -9.62
C PRO A 144 9.00 -14.94 -10.18
N ASP A 145 8.58 -13.97 -11.02
CA ASP A 145 9.42 -12.91 -11.58
C ASP A 145 9.69 -11.74 -10.60
N GLY A 146 9.24 -11.84 -9.35
CA GLY A 146 9.38 -10.81 -8.31
C GLY A 146 8.43 -9.63 -8.48
N LYS A 147 7.56 -9.62 -9.49
CA LYS A 147 6.61 -8.52 -9.70
C LYS A 147 5.31 -8.77 -8.95
N LYS A 148 4.62 -7.69 -8.58
CA LYS A 148 3.28 -7.78 -8.01
C LYS A 148 2.27 -8.34 -9.03
N TYR A 149 1.21 -8.95 -8.50
CA TYR A 149 0.03 -9.33 -9.28
C TYR A 149 -0.78 -8.09 -9.69
N ASN A 150 -1.53 -8.20 -10.79
CA ASN A 150 -2.45 -7.15 -11.20
C ASN A 150 -3.81 -7.35 -10.53
N TYR A 151 -4.27 -6.33 -9.79
CA TYR A 151 -5.54 -6.36 -9.07
C TYR A 151 -6.74 -6.66 -9.98
N ASN A 152 -6.82 -6.02 -11.14
CA ASN A 152 -7.96 -6.20 -12.05
C ASN A 152 -8.00 -7.61 -12.63
N THR A 153 -6.82 -8.22 -12.85
CA THR A 153 -6.73 -9.62 -13.27
C THR A 153 -7.28 -10.55 -12.21
N LEU A 154 -6.92 -10.34 -10.93
CA LEU A 154 -7.41 -11.15 -9.82
C LEU A 154 -8.90 -10.95 -9.56
N LYS A 155 -9.36 -9.69 -9.53
CA LYS A 155 -10.77 -9.33 -9.28
C LYS A 155 -11.70 -9.90 -10.35
N ASN A 156 -11.30 -9.84 -11.62
CA ASN A 156 -12.13 -10.29 -12.74
C ASN A 156 -11.88 -11.75 -13.14
N ALA A 157 -11.00 -12.46 -12.42
CA ALA A 157 -10.68 -13.85 -12.72
C ALA A 157 -11.93 -14.75 -12.75
N PRO A 158 -12.87 -14.69 -11.78
CA PRO A 158 -14.05 -15.56 -11.78
C PRO A 158 -14.94 -15.39 -13.01
N THR A 159 -14.99 -14.19 -13.59
CA THR A 159 -15.79 -13.89 -14.79
C THR A 159 -15.14 -14.46 -16.06
N ARG A 160 -13.80 -14.53 -16.11
CA ARG A 160 -13.06 -14.99 -17.29
C ARG A 160 -12.76 -16.49 -17.25
N SER A 161 -12.54 -17.03 -16.06
CA SER A 161 -12.19 -18.43 -15.81
C SER A 161 -12.78 -18.80 -14.45
N PRO A 162 -14.02 -19.34 -14.43
CA PRO A 162 -14.72 -19.65 -13.19
C PRO A 162 -14.02 -20.73 -12.34
N ILE A 163 -13.26 -21.59 -13.00
CA ILE A 163 -12.51 -22.69 -12.38
C ILE A 163 -11.05 -22.54 -12.82
N SER A 164 -10.13 -22.53 -11.85
CA SER A 164 -8.69 -22.46 -12.08
C SER A 164 -8.11 -23.82 -12.46
N LYS A 165 -6.93 -23.82 -13.10
CA LYS A 165 -6.25 -25.05 -13.49
C LYS A 165 -5.90 -25.95 -12.30
N MET A 166 -5.66 -25.35 -11.14
CA MET A 166 -5.27 -26.03 -9.92
C MET A 166 -6.43 -26.19 -8.92
N HIS A 167 -7.68 -26.07 -9.39
CA HIS A 167 -8.87 -26.10 -8.54
C HIS A 167 -8.96 -27.36 -7.65
N GLU A 168 -8.81 -28.54 -8.25
CA GLU A 168 -8.85 -29.81 -7.51
C GLU A 168 -7.70 -29.90 -6.50
N THR A 169 -6.53 -29.39 -6.90
CA THR A 169 -5.34 -29.36 -6.06
C THR A 169 -5.57 -28.47 -4.84
N LEU A 170 -5.98 -27.21 -5.03
CA LEU A 170 -6.30 -26.29 -3.94
C LEU A 170 -7.39 -26.87 -3.02
N THR A 171 -8.45 -27.40 -3.60
CA THR A 171 -9.53 -28.05 -2.82
C THR A 171 -8.97 -29.20 -1.97
N SER A 172 -8.08 -30.02 -2.50
CA SER A 172 -7.45 -31.12 -1.76
C SER A 172 -6.52 -30.64 -0.64
N ILE A 173 -5.77 -29.55 -0.86
CA ILE A 173 -4.87 -28.96 0.14
C ILE A 173 -5.70 -28.45 1.32
N PHE A 174 -6.71 -27.63 1.05
CA PHE A 174 -7.50 -27.00 2.10
C PHE A 174 -8.41 -28.00 2.84
N LYS A 175 -8.89 -29.07 2.18
CA LYS A 175 -9.59 -30.17 2.86
C LYS A 175 -8.74 -30.92 3.90
N LYS A 176 -7.41 -30.87 3.80
CA LYS A 176 -6.51 -31.48 4.80
C LYS A 176 -6.26 -30.56 6.00
N LEU A 177 -6.67 -29.29 5.91
CA LEU A 177 -6.49 -28.28 6.95
C LEU A 177 -7.75 -28.10 7.80
N ASP A 178 -8.92 -28.46 7.25
CA ASP A 178 -10.20 -28.62 7.95
C ASP A 178 -10.15 -29.80 8.94
#